data_AF-A0A6B8TF34-F1
#
_entry.id   AF-A0A6B8TF34-F1
#
_cell.length_a   1.000
_cell.length_b   1.000
_cell.length_c   1.000
_cell.angle_alpha   90.00
_cell.angle_beta   90.00
_cell.angle_gamma   90.00
#
_symmetry.space_group_name_H-M   'P 1'
#
loop_
_entity.id
_entity.type
_entity.pdbx_description
1 polymer ?
#
loop_
_entity_poly.entity_id
_entity_poly.type
_entity_poly.pdbx_seq_one_letter_code
_entity_poly.pdbx_strand_id
1 'polypeptide(L)'
;MKKLLIGAMVCLSLTALQSCKKQVIEEREDIVAGSEIISQGRTPDESDGKKGDYFINTLTSELYGPKTDAGWGAPIRFGSSNTAEAKILSGAGAPSPRTGSEGDWYIDLSTRTLYGPKANNQWGSGIVLGGNPNNGSNQDPDESLPDFHISKIGQPTLLVWSNPKTVEVNMNANNQLKLVEVIGREAFAQKRSLEKITIGDKVQLIENQAFENNFALKDIIFTADSELEHIGVEAFTKCNALKTIGLPSRLTLIDKYAFLSCKSLETVVVPGSCERILSEAFKECENLKNVTLNEGVKLVDNLVFEKCFSLTKITFPASLTGLGELLFNETTQKISVTFLGAVPQTNDDANPFAGATIEHIYVPSQHLQAYRDKFTDYADIIQAIQ
;
A
#
# COMPACT_ATOMS: atom_id res chain seq x y z
N MET A 1 -5.87 7.72 -93.15
CA MET A 1 -7.32 7.47 -93.28
C MET A 1 -7.77 6.59 -92.11
N LYS A 2 -8.95 6.86 -91.52
CA LYS A 2 -9.62 6.08 -90.43
C LYS A 2 -8.84 6.09 -89.09
N LYS A 3 -9.33 6.80 -88.05
CA LYS A 3 -10.38 6.43 -87.06
C LYS A 3 -9.93 5.24 -86.19
N LEU A 4 -10.06 5.22 -84.86
CA LEU A 4 -11.04 5.79 -83.90
C LEU A 4 -10.31 6.03 -82.54
N LEU A 5 -10.77 6.70 -81.46
CA LEU A 5 -12.01 7.41 -81.08
C LEU A 5 -11.63 8.71 -80.32
N ILE A 6 -12.25 9.05 -79.18
CA ILE A 6 -12.06 10.20 -78.28
C ILE A 6 -12.32 9.72 -76.83
N GLY A 7 -11.62 10.28 -75.83
CA GLY A 7 -11.96 10.10 -74.41
C GLY A 7 -10.98 10.83 -73.49
N ALA A 8 -11.38 11.97 -72.93
CA ALA A 8 -10.55 12.76 -72.03
C ALA A 8 -10.69 12.30 -70.57
N MET A 9 -9.63 12.43 -69.75
CA MET A 9 -9.69 13.02 -68.40
C MET A 9 -8.32 13.05 -67.69
N VAL A 10 -8.04 14.21 -67.07
CA VAL A 10 -7.30 14.43 -65.82
C VAL A 10 -5.97 13.67 -65.60
N CYS A 11 -4.87 14.43 -65.57
CA CYS A 11 -3.64 14.03 -64.87
C CYS A 11 -3.89 13.91 -63.37
N LEU A 12 -4.24 12.70 -62.91
CA LEU A 12 -4.09 12.30 -61.51
C LEU A 12 -2.78 11.51 -61.40
N SER A 13 -1.80 12.10 -60.72
CA SER A 13 -0.56 11.42 -60.34
C SER A 13 -0.89 10.32 -59.33
N LEU A 14 -1.09 9.09 -59.82
CA LEU A 14 -1.32 7.92 -59.01
C LEU A 14 0.00 7.46 -58.36
N THR A 15 0.46 8.20 -57.35
CA THR A 15 1.46 7.68 -56.41
C THR A 15 0.85 6.46 -55.72
N ALA A 16 1.39 5.28 -56.02
CA ALA A 16 0.96 4.06 -55.37
C ALA A 16 1.21 4.17 -53.86
N LEU A 17 0.12 4.29 -53.09
CA LEU A 17 0.10 4.08 -51.65
C LEU A 17 0.39 2.60 -51.39
N GLN A 18 1.67 2.24 -51.45
CA GLN A 18 2.13 0.94 -50.96
C GLN A 18 1.97 0.96 -49.45
N SER A 19 0.81 0.46 -49.01
CA SER A 19 0.46 0.30 -47.59
C SER A 19 1.48 -0.62 -46.95
N CYS A 20 2.52 -0.03 -46.37
CA CYS A 20 3.49 -0.71 -45.54
C CYS A 20 2.79 -1.01 -44.21
N LYS A 21 1.89 -2.00 -44.23
CA LYS A 21 1.46 -2.69 -43.01
C LYS A 21 2.74 -3.27 -42.42
N LYS A 22 3.31 -2.59 -41.42
CA LYS A 22 4.28 -3.18 -40.51
C LYS A 22 3.55 -4.31 -39.82
N GLN A 23 3.64 -5.50 -40.40
CA GLN A 23 3.19 -6.72 -39.79
C GLN A 23 4.14 -6.93 -38.62
N VAL A 24 3.71 -6.45 -37.44
CA VAL A 24 4.38 -6.74 -36.19
C VAL A 24 4.13 -8.23 -35.96
N ILE A 25 5.08 -9.03 -36.44
CA ILE A 25 5.30 -10.35 -35.90
C ILE A 25 5.82 -10.08 -34.50
N GLU A 26 4.92 -10.11 -33.51
CA GLU A 26 5.33 -10.33 -32.13
C GLU A 26 5.89 -11.75 -32.08
N GLU A 27 7.18 -11.90 -32.41
CA GLU A 27 7.97 -12.92 -31.75
C GLU A 27 7.91 -12.57 -30.27
N ARG A 28 7.10 -13.33 -29.53
CA ARG A 28 7.24 -13.40 -28.08
C ARG A 28 8.63 -13.94 -27.82
N GLU A 29 9.55 -13.07 -27.43
CA GLU A 29 10.51 -13.48 -26.42
C GLU A 29 9.67 -13.80 -25.18
N ASP A 30 9.57 -15.09 -24.87
CA ASP A 30 8.87 -15.54 -23.68
C ASP A 30 9.56 -14.91 -22.48
N ILE A 31 8.83 -14.02 -21.79
CA ILE A 31 9.21 -13.44 -20.51
C ILE A 31 9.59 -14.61 -19.61
N VAL A 32 10.88 -14.73 -19.27
CA VAL A 32 11.38 -15.80 -18.40
C VAL A 32 10.82 -15.53 -17.01
N ALA A 33 9.62 -16.08 -16.76
CA ALA A 33 8.93 -15.94 -15.50
C ALA A 33 9.85 -16.41 -14.38
N GLY A 34 9.89 -15.65 -13.28
CA GLY A 34 10.73 -15.93 -12.13
C GLY A 34 10.60 -17.37 -11.62
N SER A 35 11.66 -17.82 -10.96
CA SER A 35 11.89 -19.18 -10.45
C SER A 35 10.63 -19.98 -10.11
N GLU A 36 10.36 -21.03 -10.88
CA GLU A 36 9.33 -22.01 -10.52
C GLU A 36 9.88 -22.97 -9.45
N ILE A 37 9.00 -23.49 -8.58
CA ILE A 37 9.35 -24.55 -7.62
C ILE A 37 8.76 -25.86 -8.14
N ILE A 38 9.61 -26.67 -8.76
CA ILE A 38 9.26 -28.02 -9.25
C ILE A 38 9.25 -28.98 -8.05
N SER A 39 8.30 -29.91 -7.99
CA SER A 39 8.19 -30.85 -6.86
C SER A 39 7.92 -32.26 -7.36
N GLN A 40 8.85 -33.19 -7.13
CA GLN A 40 8.75 -34.58 -7.58
C GLN A 40 9.40 -35.54 -6.57
N GLY A 41 9.03 -36.82 -6.60
CA GLY A 41 9.62 -37.85 -5.72
C GLY A 41 10.95 -38.42 -6.22
N ARG A 42 11.90 -37.58 -6.65
CA ARG A 42 13.23 -37.98 -7.15
C ARG A 42 14.23 -36.82 -7.11
N THR A 43 15.51 -37.10 -7.31
CA THR A 43 16.53 -36.09 -7.64
C THR A 43 16.20 -35.43 -9.00
N PRO A 44 16.42 -34.11 -9.18
CA PRO A 44 16.25 -33.45 -10.47
C PRO A 44 17.25 -33.94 -11.52
N ASP A 45 16.79 -34.03 -12.76
CA ASP A 45 17.59 -34.28 -13.95
C ASP A 45 18.01 -32.95 -14.60
N GLU A 46 19.04 -32.97 -15.47
CA GLU A 46 19.51 -31.77 -16.18
C GLU A 46 18.41 -31.09 -17.02
N SER A 47 17.39 -31.83 -17.47
CA SER A 47 16.24 -31.32 -18.21
C SER A 47 15.14 -30.70 -17.35
N ASP A 48 15.10 -30.92 -16.03
CA ASP A 48 14.06 -30.34 -15.18
C ASP A 48 14.30 -28.84 -14.99
N GLY A 49 13.32 -27.99 -15.31
CA GLY A 49 13.34 -26.56 -15.05
C GLY A 49 14.31 -25.74 -15.91
N LYS A 50 14.15 -24.42 -15.83
CA LYS A 50 15.00 -23.39 -16.46
C LYS A 50 15.94 -22.74 -15.43
N LYS A 51 16.86 -21.91 -15.89
CA LYS A 51 17.74 -21.13 -15.02
C LYS A 51 16.91 -20.30 -14.03
N GLY A 52 17.30 -20.33 -12.76
CA GLY A 52 16.59 -19.67 -11.67
C GLY A 52 15.67 -20.61 -10.87
N ASP A 53 15.13 -21.67 -11.46
CA ASP A 53 14.14 -22.54 -10.81
C ASP A 53 14.69 -23.25 -9.57
N TYR A 54 13.79 -23.64 -8.67
CA TYR A 54 14.06 -24.50 -7.53
C TYR A 54 13.36 -25.86 -7.71
N PHE A 55 13.88 -26.91 -7.08
CA PHE A 55 13.31 -28.25 -7.15
C PHE A 55 13.27 -28.89 -5.77
N ILE A 56 12.13 -29.45 -5.37
CA ILE A 56 11.94 -30.18 -4.12
C ILE A 56 11.80 -31.67 -4.42
N ASN A 57 12.72 -32.48 -3.92
CA ASN A 57 12.57 -33.93 -3.85
C ASN A 57 11.71 -34.29 -2.64
N THR A 58 10.47 -34.71 -2.90
CA THR A 58 9.47 -34.99 -1.85
C THR A 58 9.68 -36.31 -1.10
N LEU A 59 10.59 -37.18 -1.54
CA LEU A 59 10.95 -38.40 -0.82
C LEU A 59 12.09 -38.20 0.19
N THR A 60 13.02 -37.30 -0.10
CA THR A 60 14.23 -37.06 0.71
C THR A 60 14.19 -35.73 1.47
N SER A 61 13.15 -34.92 1.27
CA SER A 61 13.04 -33.54 1.76
C SER A 61 14.22 -32.66 1.33
N GLU A 62 14.75 -32.89 0.11
CA GLU A 62 15.85 -32.13 -0.47
C GLU A 62 15.34 -30.98 -1.33
N LEU A 63 15.87 -29.77 -1.10
CA LEU A 63 15.69 -28.60 -1.96
C LEU A 63 16.97 -28.37 -2.78
N TYR A 64 16.82 -28.32 -4.09
CA TYR A 64 17.86 -27.99 -5.06
C TYR A 64 17.55 -26.61 -5.64
N GLY A 65 18.59 -25.81 -5.92
CA GLY A 65 18.46 -24.56 -6.68
C GLY A 65 19.08 -23.34 -6.00
N PRO A 66 19.03 -22.16 -6.66
CA PRO A 66 18.45 -21.96 -7.99
C PRO A 66 19.27 -22.68 -9.08
N LYS A 67 18.61 -23.22 -10.11
CA LYS A 67 19.28 -23.86 -11.25
C LYS A 67 20.14 -22.84 -11.99
N THR A 68 21.37 -23.21 -12.35
CA THR A 68 22.32 -22.35 -13.06
C THR A 68 22.63 -22.88 -14.45
N ASP A 69 23.45 -22.16 -15.23
CA ASP A 69 23.97 -22.66 -16.51
C ASP A 69 24.89 -23.89 -16.33
N ALA A 70 25.37 -24.14 -15.10
CA ALA A 70 26.08 -25.36 -14.70
C ALA A 70 25.14 -26.46 -14.16
N GLY A 71 23.82 -26.31 -14.30
CA GLY A 71 22.81 -27.27 -13.86
C GLY A 71 22.32 -27.07 -12.43
N TRP A 72 21.81 -28.16 -11.85
CA TRP A 72 21.31 -28.22 -10.47
C TRP A 72 22.47 -28.37 -9.48
N GLY A 73 22.60 -27.40 -8.56
CA GLY A 73 23.59 -27.45 -7.48
C GLY A 73 23.30 -28.56 -6.46
N ALA A 74 24.21 -28.73 -5.49
CA ALA A 74 24.05 -29.70 -4.41
C ALA A 74 22.78 -29.40 -3.57
N PRO A 75 22.02 -30.43 -3.15
CA PRO A 75 20.80 -30.24 -2.39
C PRO A 75 21.02 -29.81 -0.94
N ILE A 76 20.04 -29.08 -0.43
CA ILE A 76 19.84 -28.78 0.98
C ILE A 76 18.79 -29.75 1.55
N ARG A 77 19.10 -30.47 2.63
CA ARG A 77 18.17 -31.42 3.29
C ARG A 77 17.39 -30.79 4.44
N PHE A 78 16.06 -30.75 4.34
CA PHE A 78 15.20 -30.41 5.47
C PHE A 78 15.07 -31.56 6.47
N GLY A 79 16.09 -31.68 7.32
CA GLY A 79 16.14 -32.59 8.47
C GLY A 79 17.12 -33.76 8.31
N SER A 80 17.55 -34.31 9.45
CA SER A 80 18.22 -35.61 9.52
C SER A 80 17.62 -36.43 10.67
N SER A 81 17.65 -37.75 10.56
CA SER A 81 17.10 -38.68 11.55
C SER A 81 17.89 -38.78 12.87
N ASN A 82 18.93 -37.95 13.06
CA ASN A 82 20.03 -38.22 13.98
C ASN A 82 20.10 -37.22 15.15
N THR A 83 19.14 -37.33 16.06
CA THR A 83 19.31 -37.21 17.54
C THR A 83 20.01 -35.98 18.15
N ALA A 84 20.20 -34.88 17.43
CA ALA A 84 20.48 -33.57 18.00
C ALA A 84 19.37 -32.60 17.56
N GLU A 85 18.90 -31.74 18.47
CA GLU A 85 17.95 -30.68 18.15
C GLU A 85 18.61 -29.66 17.21
N ALA A 86 18.42 -29.83 15.90
CA ALA A 86 18.91 -28.91 14.88
C ALA A 86 18.34 -27.51 15.12
N LYS A 87 19.22 -26.51 15.28
CA LYS A 87 18.83 -25.12 15.56
C LYS A 87 18.98 -24.26 14.33
N ILE A 88 18.11 -23.26 14.21
CA ILE A 88 18.32 -22.15 13.28
C ILE A 88 19.08 -21.07 14.05
N LEU A 89 20.36 -20.93 13.74
CA LEU A 89 21.24 -19.88 14.22
C LEU A 89 21.15 -18.66 13.31
N SER A 90 21.67 -17.51 13.76
CA SER A 90 21.80 -16.33 12.90
C SER A 90 22.93 -15.41 13.36
N GLY A 91 23.33 -14.48 12.50
CA GLY A 91 24.32 -13.45 12.80
C GLY A 91 24.69 -12.62 11.58
N ALA A 92 25.73 -11.80 11.69
CA ALA A 92 26.19 -10.94 10.59
C ALA A 92 27.37 -11.59 9.85
N GLY A 93 27.22 -11.83 8.55
CA GLY A 93 28.19 -12.51 7.70
C GLY A 93 28.04 -14.03 7.68
N ALA A 94 28.73 -14.68 6.73
CA ALA A 94 28.71 -16.12 6.57
C ALA A 94 29.20 -16.87 7.82
N PRO A 95 28.60 -18.01 8.19
CA PRO A 95 28.95 -18.74 9.41
C PRO A 95 30.34 -19.37 9.33
N SER A 96 31.08 -19.31 10.42
CA SER A 96 32.36 -20.00 10.52
C SER A 96 32.18 -21.53 10.64
N PRO A 97 33.15 -22.36 10.25
CA PRO A 97 33.13 -23.81 10.52
C PRO A 97 33.00 -24.17 12.00
N ARG A 98 33.31 -23.26 12.93
CA ARG A 98 33.14 -23.45 14.39
C ARG A 98 31.76 -23.06 14.90
N THR A 99 30.96 -22.36 14.10
CA THR A 99 29.59 -21.94 14.44
C THR A 99 28.66 -23.14 14.29
N GLY A 100 27.85 -23.43 15.31
CA GLY A 100 26.83 -24.49 15.29
C GLY A 100 27.35 -25.93 15.34
N SER A 101 26.41 -26.85 15.54
CA SER A 101 26.57 -28.31 15.56
C SER A 101 26.16 -28.94 14.23
N GLU A 102 26.49 -30.22 14.04
CA GLU A 102 25.95 -31.01 12.92
C GLU A 102 24.42 -30.96 12.90
N GLY A 103 23.83 -30.74 11.73
CA GLY A 103 22.38 -30.58 11.55
C GLY A 103 21.87 -29.14 11.71
N ASP A 104 22.63 -28.22 12.32
CA ASP A 104 22.21 -26.83 12.49
C ASP A 104 22.07 -26.09 11.15
N TRP A 105 21.25 -25.04 11.17
CA TRP A 105 21.06 -24.07 10.10
C TRP A 105 21.56 -22.70 10.55
N TYR A 106 21.87 -21.82 9.61
CA TYR A 106 22.33 -20.48 9.92
C TYR A 106 21.82 -19.46 8.92
N ILE A 107 21.25 -18.35 9.39
CA ILE A 107 20.85 -17.21 8.56
C ILE A 107 21.86 -16.07 8.76
N ASP A 108 22.60 -15.74 7.70
CA ASP A 108 23.34 -14.49 7.62
C ASP A 108 22.34 -13.34 7.41
N LEU A 109 22.18 -12.51 8.44
CA LEU A 109 21.28 -11.36 8.47
C LEU A 109 21.78 -10.18 7.61
N SER A 110 23.06 -10.16 7.26
CA SER A 110 23.67 -9.13 6.40
C SER A 110 23.41 -9.39 4.92
N THR A 111 23.51 -10.65 4.49
CA THR A 111 23.30 -11.05 3.08
C THR A 111 21.94 -11.72 2.83
N ARG A 112 21.17 -12.00 3.88
CA ARG A 112 19.93 -12.81 3.87
C ARG A 112 20.16 -14.23 3.34
N THR A 113 21.33 -14.80 3.60
CA THR A 113 21.72 -16.13 3.09
C THR A 113 21.49 -17.20 4.15
N LEU A 114 20.73 -18.23 3.79
CA LEU A 114 20.56 -19.45 4.58
C LEU A 114 21.66 -20.46 4.22
N TYR A 115 22.37 -20.92 5.24
CA TYR A 115 23.34 -22.01 5.18
C TYR A 115 22.79 -23.18 5.99
N GLY A 116 22.90 -24.40 5.47
CA GLY A 116 22.58 -25.61 6.23
C GLY A 116 21.98 -26.75 5.40
N PRO A 117 21.71 -27.90 6.04
CA PRO A 117 22.17 -28.24 7.38
C PRO A 117 23.70 -28.39 7.43
N LYS A 118 24.33 -28.02 8.54
CA LYS A 118 25.78 -28.18 8.75
C LYS A 118 26.14 -29.67 8.74
N ALA A 119 27.19 -30.03 7.99
CA ALA A 119 27.63 -31.41 7.84
C ALA A 119 29.16 -31.53 7.78
N ASN A 120 29.72 -32.54 8.45
CA ASN A 120 31.16 -32.82 8.53
C ASN A 120 32.00 -31.61 9.01
N ASN A 121 31.48 -30.85 9.99
CA ASN A 121 32.01 -29.57 10.47
C ASN A 121 32.09 -28.46 9.41
N GLN A 122 31.37 -28.58 8.30
CA GLN A 122 31.34 -27.58 7.23
C GLN A 122 29.92 -27.07 6.98
N TRP A 123 29.82 -25.80 6.60
CA TRP A 123 28.60 -25.20 6.07
C TRP A 123 28.60 -25.36 4.55
N GLY A 124 27.49 -25.82 3.98
CA GLY A 124 27.32 -25.89 2.53
C GLY A 124 27.26 -24.50 1.89
N SER A 125 27.23 -24.45 0.56
CA SER A 125 26.97 -23.21 -0.18
C SER A 125 25.62 -22.63 0.25
N GLY A 126 25.62 -21.36 0.67
CA GLY A 126 24.41 -20.70 1.16
C GLY A 126 23.45 -20.33 0.03
N ILE A 127 22.15 -20.47 0.28
CA ILE A 127 21.08 -19.99 -0.60
C ILE A 127 20.62 -18.62 -0.09
N VAL A 128 20.66 -17.60 -0.94
CA VAL A 128 20.09 -16.29 -0.61
C VAL A 128 18.57 -16.43 -0.53
N LEU A 129 17.97 -16.14 0.62
CA LEU A 129 16.51 -16.29 0.89
C LEU A 129 15.63 -15.24 0.19
N GLY A 130 16.18 -14.56 -0.80
CA GLY A 130 15.49 -13.67 -1.72
C GLY A 130 16.49 -13.13 -2.72
N GLY A 131 16.19 -13.24 -4.02
CA GLY A 131 16.92 -12.48 -5.04
C GLY A 131 16.85 -11.00 -4.66
N ASN A 132 18.01 -10.34 -4.54
CA ASN A 132 18.12 -8.99 -3.98
C ASN A 132 17.31 -7.96 -4.79
N PRO A 133 16.14 -7.49 -4.31
CA PRO A 133 15.43 -6.44 -4.97
C PRO A 133 15.88 -5.13 -4.31
N ASN A 134 16.87 -4.48 -4.92
CA ASN A 134 17.28 -3.11 -4.60
C ASN A 134 17.78 -2.84 -3.15
N ASN A 135 18.48 -3.76 -2.48
CA ASN A 135 19.12 -3.49 -1.18
C ASN A 135 20.37 -2.57 -1.30
N GLY A 136 20.17 -1.30 -1.61
CA GLY A 136 21.03 -0.17 -1.23
C GLY A 136 22.48 -0.11 -1.72
N SER A 137 23.03 -1.16 -2.33
CA SER A 137 24.40 -1.22 -2.83
C SER A 137 24.51 -0.53 -4.21
N ASN A 138 25.75 -0.16 -4.57
CA ASN A 138 26.10 0.47 -5.85
C ASN A 138 26.34 -0.55 -6.98
N GLN A 139 25.66 -1.70 -6.93
CA GLN A 139 25.52 -2.61 -8.07
C GLN A 139 24.04 -2.63 -8.39
N ASP A 140 23.71 -2.33 -9.65
CA ASP A 140 22.33 -2.13 -10.08
C ASP A 140 21.43 -3.33 -9.74
N PRO A 141 20.12 -3.09 -9.50
CA PRO A 141 19.17 -4.18 -9.54
C PRO A 141 19.28 -4.90 -10.88
N ASP A 142 18.97 -6.20 -10.86
CA ASP A 142 18.66 -6.92 -12.08
C ASP A 142 17.41 -6.29 -12.71
N GLU A 143 17.60 -5.45 -13.74
CA GLU A 143 16.53 -4.71 -14.42
C GLU A 143 15.44 -5.63 -15.01
N SER A 144 15.70 -6.95 -15.11
CA SER A 144 14.71 -7.93 -15.56
C SER A 144 13.62 -8.26 -14.52
N LEU A 145 13.84 -7.94 -13.24
CA LEU A 145 12.87 -8.19 -12.17
C LEU A 145 12.00 -6.96 -11.89
N PRO A 146 10.67 -7.09 -11.84
CA PRO A 146 9.79 -5.97 -11.55
C PRO A 146 9.98 -5.48 -10.10
N ASP A 147 9.83 -4.17 -9.90
CA ASP A 147 9.84 -3.51 -8.58
C ASP A 147 8.74 -3.98 -7.61
N PHE A 148 7.86 -4.91 -8.02
CA PHE A 148 6.66 -5.31 -7.30
C PHE A 148 6.33 -6.80 -7.44
N HIS A 149 5.70 -7.38 -6.42
CA HIS A 149 5.11 -8.72 -6.48
C HIS A 149 3.58 -8.66 -6.33
N ILE A 150 2.84 -9.26 -7.27
CA ILE A 150 1.37 -9.33 -7.25
C ILE A 150 0.95 -10.80 -7.11
N SER A 151 -0.01 -11.09 -6.23
CA SER A 151 -0.67 -12.40 -6.15
C SER A 151 -1.44 -12.68 -7.44
N LYS A 152 -1.19 -13.83 -8.06
CA LYS A 152 -1.96 -14.36 -9.19
C LYS A 152 -3.05 -15.35 -8.76
N ILE A 153 -3.20 -15.59 -7.46
CA ILE A 153 -4.17 -16.53 -6.88
C ILE A 153 -5.17 -15.72 -6.04
N GLY A 154 -6.46 -15.89 -6.33
CA GLY A 154 -7.52 -15.13 -5.69
C GLY A 154 -7.65 -13.71 -6.25
N GLN A 155 -7.93 -12.76 -5.39
CA GLN A 155 -8.03 -11.35 -5.75
C GLN A 155 -6.66 -10.79 -6.19
N PRO A 156 -6.57 -9.91 -7.20
CA PRO A 156 -5.31 -9.28 -7.60
C PRO A 156 -4.72 -8.35 -6.52
N THR A 157 -3.91 -8.92 -5.63
CA THR A 157 -3.29 -8.19 -4.51
C THR A 157 -1.83 -7.84 -4.81
N LEU A 158 -1.47 -6.56 -4.72
CA LEU A 158 -0.06 -6.15 -4.64
C LEU A 158 0.46 -6.52 -3.24
N LEU A 159 1.36 -7.49 -3.17
CA LEU A 159 1.88 -8.04 -1.91
C LEU A 159 3.03 -7.21 -1.34
N VAL A 160 3.92 -6.75 -2.22
CA VAL A 160 5.08 -5.94 -1.84
C VAL A 160 5.57 -5.10 -3.01
N TRP A 161 5.90 -3.85 -2.73
CA TRP A 161 6.82 -3.04 -3.52
C TRP A 161 8.22 -3.27 -2.96
N SER A 162 9.13 -3.72 -3.80
CA SER A 162 10.44 -4.22 -3.39
C SER A 162 11.55 -3.17 -3.55
N ASN A 163 11.35 -2.15 -4.40
CA ASN A 163 12.35 -1.11 -4.63
C ASN A 163 12.23 0.05 -3.61
N PRO A 164 13.24 0.28 -2.74
CA PRO A 164 13.21 1.38 -1.76
C PRO A 164 13.68 2.72 -2.35
N LYS A 165 14.26 2.73 -3.56
CA LYS A 165 14.74 3.94 -4.26
C LYS A 165 13.67 4.59 -5.15
N THR A 166 12.54 3.93 -5.38
CA THR A 166 11.44 4.45 -6.21
C THR A 166 10.94 5.79 -5.68
N VAL A 167 10.91 6.81 -6.55
CA VAL A 167 10.46 8.17 -6.21
C VAL A 167 9.01 8.42 -6.59
N GLU A 168 8.58 7.91 -7.73
CA GLU A 168 7.20 8.02 -8.22
C GLU A 168 6.68 6.67 -8.71
N VAL A 169 5.42 6.36 -8.40
CA VAL A 169 4.69 5.20 -8.92
C VAL A 169 3.40 5.67 -9.58
N ASN A 170 3.12 5.17 -10.78
CA ASN A 170 1.80 5.30 -11.41
C ASN A 170 1.28 3.90 -11.73
N MET A 171 0.37 3.39 -10.90
CA MET A 171 -0.17 2.03 -11.07
C MET A 171 -0.95 1.88 -12.39
N ASN A 172 -1.68 2.91 -12.82
CA ASN A 172 -2.47 2.89 -14.06
C ASN A 172 -1.59 2.84 -15.33
N ALA A 173 -0.34 3.32 -15.26
CA ALA A 173 0.60 3.27 -16.37
C ALA A 173 1.19 1.86 -16.62
N ASN A 174 1.12 0.96 -15.64
CA ASN A 174 1.68 -0.39 -15.74
C ASN A 174 0.59 -1.43 -16.03
N ASN A 175 0.84 -2.32 -16.99
CA ASN A 175 -0.14 -3.29 -17.47
C ASN A 175 -0.60 -4.33 -16.43
N GLN A 176 0.16 -4.54 -15.36
CA GLN A 176 -0.19 -5.46 -14.27
C GLN A 176 -0.75 -4.69 -13.07
N LEU A 177 -0.13 -3.57 -12.67
CA LEU A 177 -0.59 -2.79 -11.50
C LEU A 177 -1.97 -2.15 -11.72
N LYS A 178 -2.34 -1.80 -12.96
CA LYS A 178 -3.69 -1.30 -13.28
C LYS A 178 -4.83 -2.30 -13.05
N LEU A 179 -4.48 -3.57 -12.83
CA LEU A 179 -5.41 -4.68 -12.54
C LEU A 179 -5.43 -5.03 -11.05
N VAL A 180 -4.63 -4.35 -10.21
CA VAL A 180 -4.61 -4.60 -8.76
C VAL A 180 -5.88 -4.07 -8.13
N GLU A 181 -6.55 -4.93 -7.36
CA GLU A 181 -7.75 -4.63 -6.60
C GLU A 181 -7.46 -4.38 -5.11
N VAL A 182 -6.34 -4.92 -4.59
CA VAL A 182 -5.94 -4.74 -3.19
C VAL A 182 -4.47 -4.34 -3.09
N ILE A 183 -4.18 -3.25 -2.38
CA ILE A 183 -2.82 -2.99 -1.90
C ILE A 183 -2.69 -3.68 -0.54
N GLY A 184 -1.92 -4.77 -0.51
CA GLY A 184 -1.82 -5.65 0.64
C GLY A 184 -1.07 -5.03 1.82
N ARG A 185 -1.19 -5.69 2.97
CA ARG A 185 -0.51 -5.31 4.22
C ARG A 185 0.96 -4.98 3.97
N GLU A 186 1.39 -3.82 4.47
CA GLU A 186 2.78 -3.34 4.41
C GLU A 186 3.39 -3.23 2.98
N ALA A 187 2.60 -3.35 1.90
CA ALA A 187 3.16 -3.48 0.55
C ALA A 187 4.10 -2.32 0.15
N PHE A 188 3.73 -1.08 0.46
CA PHE A 188 4.53 0.13 0.32
C PHE A 188 5.09 0.64 1.66
N ALA A 189 5.18 -0.17 2.71
CA ALA A 189 5.75 0.27 3.98
C ALA A 189 7.23 0.66 3.84
N GLN A 190 7.63 1.69 4.59
CA GLN A 190 9.01 2.17 4.76
C GLN A 190 9.74 2.54 3.45
N LYS A 191 9.01 2.93 2.40
CA LYS A 191 9.56 3.46 1.13
C LYS A 191 9.98 4.91 1.30
N ARG A 192 11.12 5.10 1.97
CA ARG A 192 11.67 6.41 2.35
C ARG A 192 12.02 7.34 1.18
N SER A 193 12.10 6.83 -0.06
CA SER A 193 12.29 7.65 -1.27
C SER A 193 11.00 7.93 -2.04
N LEU A 194 9.88 7.25 -1.73
CA LEU A 194 8.62 7.41 -2.46
C LEU A 194 8.02 8.77 -2.13
N GLU A 195 8.01 9.67 -3.10
CA GLU A 195 7.45 11.03 -2.96
C GLU A 195 6.02 11.13 -3.50
N LYS A 196 5.66 10.30 -4.49
CA LYS A 196 4.37 10.39 -5.19
C LYS A 196 3.85 9.03 -5.61
N ILE A 197 2.55 8.80 -5.44
CA ILE A 197 1.86 7.63 -6.01
C ILE A 197 0.51 8.00 -6.64
N THR A 198 0.26 7.52 -7.85
CA THR A 198 -1.09 7.36 -8.40
C THR A 198 -1.57 5.94 -8.11
N ILE A 199 -2.58 5.84 -7.25
CA ILE A 199 -3.22 4.57 -6.88
C ILE A 199 -4.01 4.05 -8.08
N GLY A 200 -3.99 2.73 -8.28
CA GLY A 200 -4.65 2.08 -9.42
C GLY A 200 -6.17 2.25 -9.36
N ASP A 201 -6.81 2.52 -10.48
CA ASP A 201 -8.26 2.81 -10.51
C ASP A 201 -9.09 1.63 -9.98
N LYS A 202 -8.60 0.40 -10.15
CA LYS A 202 -9.23 -0.83 -9.66
C LYS A 202 -8.99 -1.15 -8.18
N VAL A 203 -8.14 -0.42 -7.48
CA VAL A 203 -7.87 -0.67 -6.05
C VAL A 203 -9.12 -0.33 -5.23
N GLN A 204 -9.72 -1.37 -4.65
CA GLN A 204 -10.91 -1.31 -3.78
C GLN A 204 -10.52 -1.24 -2.30
N LEU A 205 -9.39 -1.85 -1.92
CA LEU A 205 -8.91 -1.92 -0.54
C LEU A 205 -7.42 -1.55 -0.45
N ILE A 206 -7.09 -0.68 0.50
CA ILE A 206 -5.73 -0.48 1.00
C ILE A 206 -5.67 -1.11 2.39
N GLU A 207 -4.97 -2.24 2.53
CA GLU A 207 -4.87 -2.97 3.78
C GLU A 207 -4.01 -2.26 4.84
N ASN A 208 -3.98 -2.85 6.04
CA ASN A 208 -3.29 -2.29 7.19
C ASN A 208 -1.81 -1.99 6.91
N GLN A 209 -1.32 -0.84 7.39
CA GLN A 209 0.08 -0.42 7.32
C GLN A 209 0.66 -0.36 5.89
N ALA A 210 -0.17 -0.39 4.85
CA ALA A 210 0.25 -0.47 3.45
C ALA A 210 1.28 0.60 3.04
N PHE A 211 1.23 1.81 3.59
CA PHE A 211 2.14 2.93 3.34
C PHE A 211 2.79 3.46 4.64
N GLU A 212 2.87 2.65 5.70
CA GLU A 212 3.40 3.07 7.00
C GLU A 212 4.86 3.57 6.90
N ASN A 213 5.18 4.66 7.62
CA ASN A 213 6.51 5.28 7.67
C ASN A 213 7.05 5.80 6.31
N ASN A 214 6.18 6.15 5.37
CA ASN A 214 6.58 6.81 4.12
C ASN A 214 6.83 8.31 4.31
N PHE A 215 7.91 8.64 5.03
CA PHE A 215 8.23 10.01 5.45
C PHE A 215 8.40 11.03 4.31
N ALA A 216 8.70 10.57 3.09
CA ALA A 216 8.89 11.42 1.91
C ALA A 216 7.64 11.58 1.03
N LEU A 217 6.57 10.81 1.28
CA LEU A 217 5.37 10.77 0.45
C LEU A 217 4.58 12.08 0.59
N LYS A 218 4.59 12.89 -0.47
CA LYS A 218 3.96 14.21 -0.57
C LYS A 218 2.59 14.14 -1.23
N ASP A 219 2.46 13.30 -2.25
CA ASP A 219 1.32 13.26 -3.17
C ASP A 219 0.75 11.84 -3.29
N ILE A 220 -0.52 11.67 -2.89
CA ILE A 220 -1.32 10.46 -3.15
C ILE A 220 -2.46 10.87 -4.09
N ILE A 221 -2.49 10.30 -5.28
CA ILE A 221 -3.43 10.65 -6.34
C ILE A 221 -4.41 9.50 -6.55
N PHE A 222 -5.70 9.82 -6.40
CA PHE A 222 -6.81 9.01 -6.87
C PHE A 222 -7.41 9.70 -8.11
N THR A 223 -7.72 8.94 -9.15
CA THR A 223 -8.39 9.48 -10.35
C THR A 223 -9.90 9.62 -10.12
N ALA A 224 -10.62 10.19 -11.09
CA ALA A 224 -12.08 10.21 -11.08
C ALA A 224 -12.72 8.82 -11.17
N ASP A 225 -11.98 7.82 -11.67
CA ASP A 225 -12.45 6.44 -11.88
C ASP A 225 -12.07 5.49 -10.72
N SER A 226 -11.51 6.03 -9.62
CA SER A 226 -11.04 5.26 -8.48
C SER A 226 -12.15 4.48 -7.77
N GLU A 227 -11.96 3.16 -7.65
CA GLU A 227 -12.88 2.23 -7.01
C GLU A 227 -12.62 1.99 -5.51
N LEU A 228 -11.77 2.79 -4.87
CA LEU A 228 -11.39 2.60 -3.46
C LEU A 228 -12.58 2.76 -2.51
N GLU A 229 -12.85 1.72 -1.71
CA GLU A 229 -13.95 1.65 -0.77
C GLU A 229 -13.49 1.63 0.70
N HIS A 230 -12.26 1.17 1.01
CA HIS A 230 -11.75 1.08 2.39
C HIS A 230 -10.25 1.37 2.50
N ILE A 231 -9.88 2.21 3.46
CA ILE A 231 -8.50 2.45 3.92
C ILE A 231 -8.35 1.82 5.30
N GLY A 232 -7.48 0.80 5.41
CA GLY A 232 -7.28 -0.02 6.60
C GLY A 232 -6.43 0.61 7.72
N VAL A 233 -6.23 -0.16 8.78
CA VAL A 233 -5.62 0.31 10.04
C VAL A 233 -4.18 0.78 9.81
N GLU A 234 -3.83 1.97 10.29
CA GLU A 234 -2.49 2.56 10.15
C GLU A 234 -1.99 2.70 8.68
N ALA A 235 -2.88 2.63 7.68
CA ALA A 235 -2.51 2.52 6.27
C ALA A 235 -1.52 3.59 5.78
N PHE A 236 -1.62 4.83 6.26
CA PHE A 236 -0.72 5.96 5.93
C PHE A 236 -0.02 6.55 7.16
N THR A 237 0.09 5.80 8.27
CA THR A 237 0.74 6.27 9.50
C THR A 237 2.14 6.83 9.23
N LYS A 238 2.41 8.03 9.75
CA LYS A 238 3.66 8.79 9.61
C LYS A 238 4.08 9.08 8.16
N CYS A 239 3.12 9.28 7.25
CA CYS A 239 3.37 9.93 5.94
C CYS A 239 3.65 11.43 6.15
N ASN A 240 4.77 11.75 6.82
CA ASN A 240 5.05 13.06 7.39
C ASN A 240 5.16 14.22 6.39
N ALA A 241 5.37 13.94 5.10
CA ALA A 241 5.43 14.94 4.03
C ALA A 241 4.10 15.17 3.29
N LEU A 242 3.07 14.35 3.54
CA LEU A 242 1.76 14.44 2.89
C LEU A 242 1.08 15.74 3.33
N LYS A 243 0.84 16.64 2.38
CA LYS A 243 0.24 17.97 2.68
C LYS A 243 -1.27 18.04 2.51
N THR A 244 -1.79 17.28 1.56
CA THR A 244 -3.19 17.32 1.15
C THR A 244 -3.60 15.95 0.67
N ILE A 245 -4.82 15.51 1.01
CA ILE A 245 -5.40 14.32 0.40
C ILE A 245 -6.86 14.56 0.05
N GLY A 246 -7.18 14.32 -1.23
CA GLY A 246 -8.54 14.27 -1.74
C GLY A 246 -8.96 12.81 -1.84
N LEU A 247 -9.87 12.37 -0.99
CA LEU A 247 -10.29 10.98 -0.92
C LEU A 247 -11.39 10.67 -1.98
N PRO A 248 -11.35 9.50 -2.64
CA PRO A 248 -12.18 9.22 -3.81
C PRO A 248 -13.66 8.97 -3.45
N SER A 249 -14.57 9.27 -4.38
CA SER A 249 -16.02 9.33 -4.17
C SER A 249 -16.73 7.99 -3.90
N ARG A 250 -15.99 6.87 -3.87
CA ARG A 250 -16.49 5.54 -3.45
C ARG A 250 -16.01 5.13 -2.05
N LEU A 251 -15.11 5.89 -1.41
CA LEU A 251 -14.57 5.53 -0.10
C LEU A 251 -15.68 5.50 0.95
N THR A 252 -15.86 4.37 1.63
CA THR A 252 -16.90 4.13 2.64
C THR A 252 -16.38 4.15 4.07
N LEU A 253 -15.12 3.78 4.28
CA LEU A 253 -14.52 3.58 5.60
C LEU A 253 -13.06 4.06 5.66
N ILE A 254 -12.78 4.89 6.66
CA ILE A 254 -11.42 5.25 7.10
C ILE A 254 -11.20 4.55 8.45
N ASP A 255 -10.27 3.61 8.51
CA ASP A 255 -10.03 2.79 9.70
C ASP A 255 -9.16 3.49 10.75
N LYS A 256 -8.97 2.82 11.89
CA LYS A 256 -8.25 3.35 13.05
C LYS A 256 -6.83 3.74 12.67
N TYR A 257 -6.39 4.89 13.17
CA TYR A 257 -5.04 5.42 12.94
C TYR A 257 -4.66 5.61 11.45
N ALA A 258 -5.61 5.57 10.50
CA ALA A 258 -5.29 5.52 9.06
C ALA A 258 -4.31 6.60 8.58
N PHE A 259 -4.34 7.81 9.17
CA PHE A 259 -3.43 8.92 8.91
C PHE A 259 -2.68 9.39 10.17
N LEU A 260 -2.49 8.51 11.17
CA LEU A 260 -1.83 8.81 12.43
C LEU A 260 -0.46 9.49 12.20
N SER A 261 -0.23 10.59 12.91
CA SER A 261 0.99 11.39 12.84
C SER A 261 1.36 11.87 11.42
N CYS A 262 0.41 12.09 10.50
CA CYS A 262 0.69 12.75 9.21
C CYS A 262 0.99 14.25 9.41
N LYS A 263 2.15 14.58 9.98
CA LYS A 263 2.41 15.90 10.60
C LYS A 263 2.28 17.10 9.66
N SER A 264 2.54 16.95 8.35
CA SER A 264 2.41 18.03 7.38
C SER A 264 1.02 18.14 6.73
N LEU A 265 0.06 17.29 7.09
CA LEU A 265 -1.27 17.25 6.47
C LEU A 265 -2.06 18.50 6.87
N GLU A 266 -2.26 19.43 5.93
CA GLU A 266 -2.91 20.72 6.15
C GLU A 266 -4.41 20.68 5.84
N THR A 267 -4.82 19.85 4.86
CA THR A 267 -6.19 19.78 4.34
C THR A 267 -6.62 18.36 4.01
N VAL A 268 -7.81 17.98 4.47
CA VAL A 268 -8.48 16.71 4.16
C VAL A 268 -9.89 16.98 3.67
N VAL A 269 -10.27 16.32 2.56
CA VAL A 269 -11.66 16.29 2.08
C VAL A 269 -12.17 14.85 2.14
N VAL A 270 -13.13 14.60 3.04
CA VAL A 270 -13.81 13.31 3.20
C VAL A 270 -15.07 13.30 2.31
N PRO A 271 -15.23 12.31 1.41
CA PRO A 271 -16.37 12.22 0.50
C PRO A 271 -17.65 11.83 1.24
N GLY A 272 -18.80 12.18 0.67
CA GLY A 272 -20.12 11.85 1.24
C GLY A 272 -20.42 10.35 1.28
N SER A 273 -19.69 9.54 0.50
CA SER A 273 -19.74 8.08 0.56
C SER A 273 -19.17 7.51 1.87
N CYS A 274 -18.33 8.26 2.59
CA CYS A 274 -17.58 7.78 3.74
C CYS A 274 -18.48 7.72 4.99
N GLU A 275 -19.18 6.61 5.17
CA GLU A 275 -20.15 6.45 6.26
C GLU A 275 -19.51 6.62 7.65
N ARG A 276 -18.26 6.17 7.84
CA ARG A 276 -17.60 6.16 9.14
C ARG A 276 -16.10 6.51 9.08
N ILE A 277 -15.68 7.32 10.04
CA ILE A 277 -14.28 7.60 10.37
C ILE A 277 -13.99 6.99 11.75
N LEU A 278 -13.13 5.97 11.80
CA LEU A 278 -12.81 5.24 13.03
C LEU A 278 -11.79 5.96 13.92
N SER A 279 -11.65 5.47 15.15
CA SER A 279 -10.90 6.13 16.23
C SER A 279 -9.50 6.55 15.82
N GLU A 280 -9.10 7.76 16.23
CA GLU A 280 -7.72 8.26 16.05
C GLU A 280 -7.24 8.36 14.59
N ALA A 281 -8.15 8.29 13.61
CA ALA A 281 -7.81 8.26 12.17
C ALA A 281 -6.92 9.43 11.71
N PHE A 282 -7.07 10.64 12.28
CA PHE A 282 -6.24 11.82 11.98
C PHE A 282 -5.47 12.33 13.21
N LYS A 283 -5.28 11.49 14.23
CA LYS A 283 -4.52 11.82 15.44
C LYS A 283 -3.10 12.28 15.09
N GLU A 284 -2.60 13.30 15.79
CA GLU A 284 -1.28 13.92 15.56
C GLU A 284 -1.05 14.46 14.13
N CYS A 285 -2.11 14.80 13.38
CA CYS A 285 -1.99 15.64 12.19
C CYS A 285 -1.79 17.12 12.59
N GLU A 286 -0.59 17.42 13.12
CA GLU A 286 -0.26 18.69 13.80
C GLU A 286 -0.58 19.95 12.98
N ASN A 287 -0.42 19.90 11.65
CA ASN A 287 -0.69 21.02 10.74
C ASN A 287 -2.12 21.05 10.14
N LEU A 288 -3.02 20.14 10.56
CA LEU A 288 -4.37 20.01 9.97
C LEU A 288 -5.24 21.23 10.32
N LYS A 289 -5.56 22.04 9.31
CA LYS A 289 -6.32 23.29 9.45
C LYS A 289 -7.72 23.21 8.86
N ASN A 290 -7.86 22.51 7.73
CA ASN A 290 -9.08 22.44 6.96
C ASN A 290 -9.55 20.99 6.84
N VAL A 291 -10.60 20.65 7.58
CA VAL A 291 -11.31 19.38 7.45
C VAL A 291 -12.67 19.65 6.80
N THR A 292 -12.91 19.03 5.65
CA THR A 292 -14.21 19.04 4.98
C THR A 292 -14.85 17.66 5.11
N LEU A 293 -15.98 17.57 5.82
CA LEU A 293 -16.81 16.38 5.91
C LEU A 293 -18.05 16.59 5.05
N ASN A 294 -18.13 15.91 3.90
CA ASN A 294 -19.24 16.08 2.97
C ASN A 294 -20.53 15.40 3.47
N GLU A 295 -21.68 15.87 2.98
CA GLU A 295 -22.99 15.26 3.27
C GLU A 295 -23.03 13.78 2.89
N GLY A 296 -23.40 12.94 3.85
CA GLY A 296 -23.39 11.49 3.80
C GLY A 296 -22.49 10.82 4.84
N VAL A 297 -21.51 11.53 5.42
CA VAL A 297 -20.75 11.05 6.60
C VAL A 297 -21.69 10.90 7.80
N LYS A 298 -21.75 9.71 8.40
CA LYS A 298 -22.72 9.37 9.47
C LYS A 298 -22.09 9.30 10.86
N LEU A 299 -20.87 8.76 10.96
CA LEU A 299 -20.21 8.43 12.22
C LEU A 299 -18.78 8.95 12.26
N VAL A 300 -18.42 9.65 13.33
CA VAL A 300 -17.04 10.06 13.64
C VAL A 300 -16.71 9.58 15.04
N ASP A 301 -15.80 8.62 15.16
CA ASP A 301 -15.45 7.95 16.41
C ASP A 301 -14.56 8.81 17.35
N ASN A 302 -14.14 8.24 18.48
CA ASN A 302 -13.34 8.88 19.52
C ASN A 302 -11.98 9.37 19.00
N LEU A 303 -11.48 10.48 19.57
CA LEU A 303 -10.09 10.97 19.41
C LEU A 303 -9.64 11.23 17.96
N VAL A 304 -10.56 11.32 16.99
CA VAL A 304 -10.24 11.39 15.55
C VAL A 304 -9.29 12.54 15.18
N PHE A 305 -9.37 13.68 15.86
CA PHE A 305 -8.52 14.86 15.66
C PHE A 305 -7.68 15.21 16.90
N GLU A 306 -7.38 14.23 17.76
CA GLU A 306 -6.48 14.43 18.91
C GLU A 306 -5.13 15.01 18.44
N LYS A 307 -4.60 16.02 19.14
CA LYS A 307 -3.32 16.69 18.81
C LYS A 307 -3.26 17.35 17.41
N CYS A 308 -4.40 17.67 16.80
CA CYS A 308 -4.45 18.52 15.60
C CYS A 308 -4.23 20.00 15.96
N PHE A 309 -3.00 20.36 16.32
CA PHE A 309 -2.63 21.68 16.90
C PHE A 309 -2.93 22.91 16.03
N SER A 310 -3.28 22.73 14.75
CA SER A 310 -3.62 23.82 13.82
C SER A 310 -5.11 23.92 13.47
N LEU A 311 -5.96 23.04 14.02
CA LEU A 311 -7.37 23.00 13.68
C LEU A 311 -8.12 24.13 14.40
N THR A 312 -8.71 25.06 13.65
CA THR A 312 -9.46 26.21 14.20
C THR A 312 -10.96 26.14 13.96
N LYS A 313 -11.40 25.30 13.02
CA LYS A 313 -12.81 25.15 12.66
C LYS A 313 -13.12 23.76 12.11
N ILE A 314 -14.35 23.31 12.30
CA ILE A 314 -14.88 22.09 11.67
C ILE A 314 -16.39 22.22 11.46
N THR A 315 -16.87 21.69 10.33
CA THR A 315 -18.30 21.60 10.03
C THR A 315 -18.69 20.14 9.90
N PHE A 316 -19.67 19.72 10.70
CA PHE A 316 -20.27 18.40 10.65
C PHE A 316 -21.54 18.44 9.78
N PRO A 317 -21.69 17.49 8.83
CA PRO A 317 -22.81 17.45 7.90
C PRO A 317 -24.15 17.14 8.58
N ALA A 318 -25.25 17.44 7.90
CA ALA A 318 -26.60 17.14 8.37
C ALA A 318 -26.88 15.63 8.48
N SER A 319 -26.14 14.82 7.74
CA SER A 319 -26.14 13.36 7.82
C SER A 319 -25.49 12.76 9.08
N LEU A 320 -24.79 13.55 9.91
CA LEU A 320 -24.07 13.03 11.08
C LEU A 320 -25.08 12.51 12.14
N THR A 321 -25.03 11.21 12.43
CA THR A 321 -25.89 10.55 13.43
C THR A 321 -25.15 10.20 14.71
N GLY A 322 -23.83 10.07 14.70
CA GLY A 322 -23.04 9.67 15.87
C GLY A 322 -21.67 10.35 15.96
N LEU A 323 -21.29 10.72 17.19
CA LEU A 323 -20.08 11.45 17.51
C LEU A 323 -19.41 10.86 18.76
N GLY A 324 -18.13 10.52 18.65
CA GLY A 324 -17.32 9.96 19.72
C GLY A 324 -16.89 10.96 20.79
N GLU A 325 -16.03 10.52 21.70
CA GLU A 325 -15.49 11.34 22.78
C GLU A 325 -14.14 11.98 22.43
N LEU A 326 -13.76 13.04 23.13
CA LEU A 326 -12.41 13.62 23.11
C LEU A 326 -11.89 13.98 21.69
N LEU A 327 -12.78 14.31 20.74
CA LEU A 327 -12.44 14.45 19.32
C LEU A 327 -11.27 15.40 19.06
N PHE A 328 -11.17 16.47 19.84
CA PHE A 328 -10.17 17.52 19.72
C PHE A 328 -9.25 17.59 20.94
N ASN A 329 -9.10 16.49 21.68
CA ASN A 329 -8.26 16.46 22.88
C ASN A 329 -6.81 16.87 22.57
N GLU A 330 -6.20 17.63 23.48
CA GLU A 330 -4.85 18.20 23.35
C GLU A 330 -4.67 19.10 22.11
N THR A 331 -5.75 19.66 21.54
CA THR A 331 -5.65 20.77 20.58
C THR A 331 -5.30 22.09 21.29
N THR A 332 -4.55 22.96 20.61
CA THR A 332 -3.99 24.20 21.19
C THR A 332 -4.67 25.47 20.68
N GLN A 333 -5.46 25.39 19.63
CA GLN A 333 -6.30 26.50 19.15
C GLN A 333 -7.62 26.53 19.91
N LYS A 334 -8.31 27.67 19.79
CA LYS A 334 -9.76 27.66 19.99
C LYS A 334 -10.45 27.14 18.73
N ILE A 335 -11.48 26.33 18.89
CA ILE A 335 -12.19 25.68 17.79
C ILE A 335 -13.61 26.24 17.67
N SER A 336 -13.98 26.71 16.47
CA SER A 336 -15.37 26.97 16.10
C SER A 336 -15.99 25.71 15.47
N VAL A 337 -17.00 25.13 16.11
CA VAL A 337 -17.69 23.94 15.63
C VAL A 337 -19.01 24.35 14.99
N THR A 338 -19.32 23.82 13.81
CA THR A 338 -20.63 23.98 13.17
C THR A 338 -21.28 22.61 12.97
N PHE A 339 -22.55 22.46 13.33
CA PHE A 339 -23.37 21.32 12.94
C PHE A 339 -24.44 21.77 11.94
N LEU A 340 -24.67 21.00 10.88
CA LEU A 340 -25.73 21.28 9.91
C LEU A 340 -27.02 20.49 10.17
N GLY A 341 -26.99 19.52 11.10
CA GLY A 341 -28.10 18.60 11.39
C GLY A 341 -28.66 18.67 12.81
N ALA A 342 -29.44 17.65 13.16
CA ALA A 342 -29.91 17.42 14.52
C ALA A 342 -28.75 16.98 15.44
N VAL A 343 -29.01 16.97 16.76
CA VAL A 343 -28.02 16.55 17.77
C VAL A 343 -27.56 15.11 17.50
N PRO A 344 -26.27 14.85 17.24
CA PRO A 344 -25.77 13.49 17.05
C PRO A 344 -25.82 12.70 18.35
N GLN A 345 -25.96 11.38 18.25
CA GLN A 345 -25.81 10.50 19.39
C GLN A 345 -24.36 10.51 19.86
N THR A 346 -24.15 10.56 21.17
CA THR A 346 -22.85 10.31 21.81
C THR A 346 -22.96 9.04 22.61
N ASN A 347 -21.85 8.41 22.98
CA ASN A 347 -21.87 7.46 24.08
C ASN A 347 -22.38 8.17 25.35
N ASP A 348 -22.99 7.43 26.26
CA ASP A 348 -23.43 7.98 27.55
C ASP A 348 -22.22 8.49 28.35
N ASP A 349 -22.38 9.63 29.02
CA ASP A 349 -21.33 10.42 29.71
C ASP A 349 -20.13 10.91 28.85
N ALA A 350 -20.05 10.56 27.56
CA ALA A 350 -18.98 11.00 26.67
C ALA A 350 -19.13 12.47 26.22
N ASN A 351 -18.09 13.27 26.48
CA ASN A 351 -17.97 14.64 25.97
C ASN A 351 -17.08 14.69 24.70
N PRO A 352 -17.63 15.02 23.51
CA PRO A 352 -16.84 15.14 22.27
C PRO A 352 -15.81 16.28 22.31
N PHE A 353 -16.02 17.27 23.17
CA PHE A 353 -15.22 18.50 23.26
C PHE A 353 -14.27 18.53 24.47
N ALA A 354 -14.22 17.47 25.26
CA ALA A 354 -13.30 17.39 26.40
C ALA A 354 -11.83 17.47 25.93
N GLY A 355 -10.99 18.12 26.75
CA GLY A 355 -9.58 18.35 26.43
C GLY A 355 -9.30 19.41 25.35
N ALA A 356 -10.33 20.15 24.90
CA ALA A 356 -10.23 21.18 23.88
C ALA A 356 -10.82 22.53 24.35
N THR A 357 -10.43 23.62 23.70
CA THR A 357 -11.06 24.94 23.90
C THR A 357 -12.04 25.22 22.77
N ILE A 358 -13.34 25.17 23.03
CA ILE A 358 -14.36 25.52 22.04
C ILE A 358 -14.70 27.01 22.15
N GLU A 359 -14.68 27.75 21.03
CA GLU A 359 -15.02 29.18 21.00
C GLU A 359 -16.50 29.41 20.75
N HIS A 360 -17.04 28.70 19.76
CA HIS A 360 -18.42 28.80 19.30
C HIS A 360 -18.94 27.44 18.85
N ILE A 361 -20.22 27.18 19.10
CA ILE A 361 -20.93 26.04 18.52
C ILE A 361 -22.13 26.60 17.74
N TYR A 362 -22.07 26.54 16.41
CA TYR A 362 -23.14 26.99 15.52
C TYR A 362 -24.05 25.83 15.11
N VAL A 363 -25.35 25.99 15.27
CA VAL A 363 -26.35 24.94 14.99
C VAL A 363 -27.58 25.52 14.27
N PRO A 364 -28.39 24.70 13.58
CA PRO A 364 -29.61 25.19 12.95
C PRO A 364 -30.62 25.66 14.01
N SER A 365 -31.30 26.79 13.75
CA SER A 365 -32.21 27.43 14.72
C SER A 365 -33.27 26.48 15.30
N GLN A 366 -33.77 25.54 14.50
CA GLN A 366 -34.76 24.53 14.93
C GLN A 366 -34.21 23.47 15.90
N HIS A 367 -32.89 23.35 16.03
CA HIS A 367 -32.22 22.41 16.95
C HIS A 367 -31.54 23.11 18.14
N LEU A 368 -31.55 24.45 18.19
CA LEU A 368 -30.80 25.25 19.16
C LEU A 368 -30.99 24.80 20.62
N GLN A 369 -32.24 24.59 21.03
CA GLN A 369 -32.53 24.17 22.41
C GLN A 369 -32.03 22.75 22.69
N ALA A 370 -32.26 21.81 21.77
CA ALA A 370 -31.82 20.43 21.93
C ALA A 370 -30.29 20.30 22.07
N TYR A 371 -29.51 21.15 21.37
CA TYR A 371 -28.06 21.21 21.55
C TYR A 371 -27.66 21.75 22.93
N ARG A 372 -28.35 22.78 23.44
CA ARG A 372 -28.10 23.32 24.80
C ARG A 372 -28.47 22.32 25.89
N ASP A 373 -29.55 21.57 25.71
CA ASP A 373 -30.00 20.54 26.65
C ASP A 373 -29.04 19.33 26.68
N LYS A 374 -28.43 18.98 25.54
CA LYS A 374 -27.45 17.88 25.44
C LYS A 374 -26.05 18.27 25.92
N PHE A 375 -25.60 19.48 25.60
CA PHE A 375 -24.25 19.98 25.87
C PHE A 375 -24.29 21.15 26.87
N THR A 376 -24.79 20.87 28.08
CA THR A 376 -25.08 21.87 29.12
C THR A 376 -23.88 22.77 29.45
N ASP A 377 -22.67 22.19 29.51
CA ASP A 377 -21.43 22.89 29.84
C ASP A 377 -21.00 23.90 28.76
N TYR A 378 -21.64 23.85 27.59
CA TYR A 378 -21.37 24.71 26.44
C TYR A 378 -22.57 25.59 26.06
N ALA A 379 -23.65 25.60 26.86
CA ALA A 379 -24.92 26.25 26.53
C ALA A 379 -24.80 27.74 26.14
N ASP A 380 -23.90 28.47 26.80
CA ASP A 380 -23.64 29.89 26.57
C ASP A 380 -22.92 30.19 25.25
N ILE A 381 -22.15 29.24 24.71
CA ILE A 381 -21.44 29.37 23.43
C ILE A 381 -22.17 28.71 22.25
N ILE A 382 -23.31 28.06 22.51
CA ILE A 382 -24.18 27.48 21.48
C ILE A 382 -25.11 28.57 20.91
N GLN A 383 -24.99 28.79 19.60
CA GLN A 383 -25.66 29.86 18.85
C GLN A 383 -26.32 29.34 17.58
N ALA A 384 -27.35 30.04 17.10
CA ALA A 384 -27.95 29.74 15.81
C ALA A 384 -27.02 30.17 14.65
N ILE A 385 -27.00 29.39 13.58
CA ILE A 385 -26.45 29.82 12.28
C ILE A 385 -27.29 31.04 11.79
N GLN A 386 -26.60 32.09 11.32
CA GLN A 386 -27.21 33.33 10.80
C GLN A 386 -27.63 33.19 9.33
#